data_AF-A0AAV0WLY4-F1
#
_entry.id   AF-A0AAV0WLY4-F1
#
_cell.length_a   1.000
_cell.length_b   1.000
_cell.length_c   1.000
_cell.angle_alpha   90.00
_cell.angle_beta   90.00
_cell.angle_gamma   90.00
#
_symmetry.space_group_name_H-M   'P 1'
#
loop_
_entity.id
_entity.type
_entity.pdbx_description
1 polymer ?
#
loop_
_entity_poly.entity_id
_entity_poly.type
_entity_poly.pdbx_seq_one_letter_code
_entity_poly.pdbx_strand_id
1 'polypeptide(L)'
;MYRRRDYLSGSVSFPNGNAQLRTDESFNLYLNEEHHIGVSPLLGISGLGLVSSIPLDYMHLCCLGIMKKMLHLLIRGSTVPNACGSVRVSKSQIERIYNRMKIITKCLSSDFSRIPINDYKTFKATEFRQIMMYTGPYIFKNIVSQPVYNNFVIFNILMRLLSCHTTVYSQNDYAKSLAKYFLKTFCDVYGKGNASYNVQSIIHLVKDAKKYGVVDNFSSFPYENYLQHIKKIVQPGRAPLVQLYNRIVEERECNITRGLYINFPVLYGCHSKGPLQSSILNKSILQYSTLIMKLFTI
;
A
#
# COMPACT_ATOMS: atom_id res chain seq x y z
N MET A 1 15.82 8.73 -9.80
CA MET A 1 16.15 7.39 -10.33
C MET A 1 17.52 7.40 -11.00
N TYR A 2 18.21 6.26 -11.08
CA TYR A 2 19.58 6.13 -11.56
C TYR A 2 19.73 5.81 -13.06
N ARG A 3 20.82 6.30 -13.68
CA ARG A 3 21.05 6.32 -15.13
C ARG A 3 21.66 5.03 -15.72
N ARG A 4 22.65 4.40 -15.07
CA ARG A 4 23.41 3.24 -15.60
C ARG A 4 23.00 1.95 -14.89
N ARG A 5 22.49 0.96 -15.63
CA ARG A 5 21.97 -0.33 -15.12
C ARG A 5 23.04 -1.42 -15.25
N ASP A 6 23.27 -2.18 -14.19
CA ASP A 6 23.99 -3.45 -14.29
C ASP A 6 22.99 -4.59 -14.07
N TYR A 7 23.06 -5.64 -14.91
CA TYR A 7 22.25 -6.84 -14.72
C TYR A 7 23.01 -7.82 -13.83
N LEU A 8 22.54 -8.02 -12.60
CA LEU A 8 23.04 -9.07 -11.71
C LEU A 8 21.95 -10.11 -11.53
N SER A 9 22.21 -11.34 -11.99
CA SER A 9 21.30 -12.49 -11.85
C SER A 9 19.88 -12.22 -12.36
N GLY A 10 19.73 -11.55 -13.50
CA GLY A 10 18.44 -11.26 -14.13
C GLY A 10 17.65 -10.11 -13.49
N SER A 11 18.20 -9.43 -12.48
CA SER A 11 17.64 -8.22 -11.89
C SER A 11 18.50 -7.00 -12.21
N VAL A 12 17.86 -5.89 -12.57
CA VAL A 12 18.53 -4.57 -12.65
C VAL A 12 19.01 -4.20 -11.25
N SER A 13 20.32 -4.01 -11.11
CA SER A 13 20.99 -3.66 -9.87
C SER A 13 21.92 -2.45 -10.07
N PHE A 14 22.02 -1.57 -9.08
CA PHE A 14 22.95 -0.44 -8.98
C PHE A 14 23.96 -0.69 -7.85
N PRO A 15 24.91 -1.64 -8.02
CA PRO A 15 25.71 -2.20 -6.93
C PRO A 15 26.61 -1.18 -6.19
N ASN A 16 26.98 -0.08 -6.84
CA ASN A 16 27.96 0.87 -6.29
C ASN A 16 27.39 2.24 -5.88
N GLY A 17 26.08 2.49 -6.02
CA GLY A 17 25.49 3.81 -5.71
C GLY A 17 26.00 4.99 -6.56
N ASN A 18 26.97 4.76 -7.46
CA ASN A 18 27.62 5.72 -8.34
C ASN A 18 26.86 5.99 -9.64
N ALA A 19 25.65 5.47 -9.79
CA ALA A 19 24.86 5.79 -10.96
C ALA A 19 24.42 7.26 -10.89
N GLN A 20 24.49 7.96 -12.02
CA GLN A 20 24.06 9.36 -12.07
C GLN A 20 22.55 9.45 -11.79
N LEU A 21 22.15 10.42 -10.97
CA LEU A 21 20.73 10.72 -10.76
C LEU A 21 20.16 11.33 -12.04
N ARG A 22 18.96 10.89 -12.42
CA ARG A 22 18.14 11.60 -13.41
C ARG A 22 17.68 12.92 -12.81
N THR A 23 17.75 13.97 -13.61
CA THR A 23 17.25 15.33 -13.33
C THR A 23 16.22 15.72 -14.39
N ASP A 24 15.44 16.77 -14.11
CA ASP A 24 14.49 17.31 -15.09
C ASP A 24 15.21 17.80 -16.35
N GLU A 25 16.40 18.42 -16.23
CA GLU A 25 17.20 18.82 -17.39
C GLU A 25 17.63 17.60 -18.20
N SER A 26 18.12 16.55 -17.54
CA SER A 26 18.55 15.34 -18.25
C SER A 26 17.40 14.64 -19.00
N PHE A 27 16.17 14.78 -18.50
CA PHE A 27 14.99 14.25 -19.16
C PHE A 27 14.58 15.12 -20.35
N ASN A 28 14.61 16.44 -20.21
CA ASN A 28 14.31 17.39 -21.28
C ASN A 28 15.32 17.33 -22.43
N LEU A 29 16.58 17.03 -22.12
CA LEU A 29 17.66 16.86 -23.09
C LEU A 29 17.71 15.46 -23.70
N TYR A 30 16.73 14.59 -23.43
CA TYR A 30 16.65 13.22 -23.98
C TYR A 30 17.90 12.37 -23.75
N LEU A 31 18.62 12.65 -22.67
CA LEU A 31 19.92 12.06 -22.39
C LEU A 31 19.87 10.55 -22.05
N ASN A 32 18.69 9.93 -22.03
CA ASN A 32 18.46 8.50 -21.78
C ASN A 32 17.50 7.91 -22.81
N GLU A 33 17.89 7.89 -24.09
CA GLU A 33 17.03 7.52 -25.23
C GLU A 33 16.23 6.22 -25.01
N GLU A 34 16.81 5.20 -24.38
CA GLU A 34 16.15 3.92 -24.04
C GLU A 34 14.90 4.05 -23.14
N HIS A 35 14.67 5.21 -22.53
CA HIS A 35 13.52 5.50 -21.65
C HIS A 35 12.56 6.52 -22.24
N HIS A 36 12.78 6.94 -23.48
CA HIS A 36 11.89 7.83 -24.21
C HIS A 36 11.20 7.04 -25.34
N ILE A 37 9.92 6.75 -25.14
CA ILE A 37 9.06 6.11 -26.17
C ILE A 37 8.43 7.19 -27.08
N GLY A 38 8.59 8.46 -26.72
CA GLY A 38 8.10 9.63 -27.46
C GLY A 38 8.19 10.90 -26.62
N VAL A 39 7.63 11.99 -27.15
CA VAL A 39 7.47 13.25 -26.40
C VAL A 39 6.24 13.14 -25.51
N SER A 40 6.42 13.27 -24.19
CA SER A 40 5.30 13.27 -23.25
C SER A 40 4.52 14.59 -23.37
N PRO A 41 3.19 14.57 -23.53
CA PRO A 41 2.36 15.78 -23.49
C PRO A 41 2.50 16.56 -22.18
N LEU A 42 2.91 15.88 -21.10
CA LEU A 42 3.12 16.50 -19.79
C LEU A 42 4.30 17.49 -19.77
N LEU A 43 5.21 17.42 -20.76
CA LEU A 43 6.28 18.41 -20.92
C LEU A 43 5.74 19.82 -21.25
N GLY A 44 4.51 19.93 -21.78
CA GLY A 44 3.87 21.21 -22.06
C GLY A 44 3.32 21.93 -20.83
N ILE A 45 3.33 21.30 -19.65
CA ILE A 45 2.83 21.89 -18.41
C ILE A 45 3.94 22.72 -17.77
N SER A 46 3.82 24.04 -17.85
CA SER A 46 4.79 24.97 -17.25
C SER A 46 4.95 24.71 -15.75
N GLY A 47 6.20 24.60 -15.29
CA GLY A 47 6.53 24.35 -13.89
C GLY A 47 6.47 22.88 -13.44
N LEU A 48 6.09 21.93 -14.30
CA LEU A 48 6.06 20.51 -13.97
C LEU A 48 7.36 19.79 -14.39
N GLY A 49 8.25 19.55 -13.42
CA GLY A 49 9.42 18.70 -13.65
C GLY A 49 9.06 17.21 -13.61
N LEU A 50 9.13 16.48 -14.74
CA LEU A 50 8.67 15.08 -14.81
C LEU A 50 9.52 14.09 -14.01
N VAL A 51 10.76 14.44 -13.64
CA VAL A 51 11.60 13.60 -12.78
C VAL A 51 11.44 13.99 -11.32
N SER A 52 11.36 15.29 -11.02
CA SER A 52 11.24 15.79 -9.66
C SER A 52 9.82 15.78 -9.10
N SER A 53 8.80 15.70 -9.97
CA SER A 53 7.39 15.86 -9.60
C SER A 53 6.60 14.56 -9.53
N ILE A 54 7.18 13.44 -9.97
CA ILE A 54 6.54 12.13 -9.97
C ILE A 54 7.12 11.30 -8.81
N PRO A 55 6.41 11.18 -7.68
CA PRO A 55 6.91 10.45 -6.52
C PRO A 55 6.86 8.94 -6.74
N LEU A 56 7.71 8.21 -6.01
CA LEU A 56 7.64 6.76 -5.95
C LEU A 56 6.51 6.32 -5.02
N ASP A 57 5.45 5.74 -5.58
CA ASP A 57 4.34 5.19 -4.78
C ASP A 57 4.80 4.00 -3.90
N TYR A 58 4.55 4.09 -2.60
CA TYR A 58 4.96 3.06 -1.64
C TYR A 58 4.09 1.79 -1.74
N MET A 59 2.87 1.86 -2.26
CA MET A 59 2.02 0.67 -2.42
C MET A 59 2.69 -0.31 -3.39
N HIS A 60 3.15 0.16 -4.54
CA HIS A 60 3.88 -0.65 -5.50
C HIS A 60 5.32 -0.91 -5.06
N LEU A 61 6.02 0.12 -4.56
CA LEU A 61 7.44 0.02 -4.22
C LEU A 61 7.67 -0.89 -3.00
N CYS A 62 6.97 -0.62 -1.90
CA CYS A 62 7.22 -1.22 -0.60
C CYS A 62 6.30 -2.42 -0.34
N CYS A 63 4.98 -2.29 -0.54
CA CYS A 63 4.05 -3.38 -0.23
C CYS A 63 4.15 -4.52 -1.27
N LEU A 64 3.86 -4.22 -2.54
CA LEU A 64 3.87 -5.21 -3.61
C LEU A 64 5.28 -5.52 -4.14
N GLY A 65 6.24 -4.62 -3.91
CA GLY A 65 7.64 -4.76 -4.30
C GLY A 65 8.47 -5.43 -3.21
N ILE A 66 8.89 -4.67 -2.21
CA ILE A 66 9.87 -5.11 -1.20
C ILE A 66 9.29 -6.17 -0.25
N MET A 67 8.17 -5.91 0.41
CA MET A 67 7.58 -6.82 1.40
C MET A 67 7.21 -8.17 0.77
N LYS A 68 6.55 -8.14 -0.39
CA LYS A 68 6.25 -9.35 -1.17
C LYS A 68 7.52 -10.12 -1.55
N LYS A 69 8.58 -9.42 -1.96
CA LYS A 69 9.89 -10.04 -2.28
C LYS A 69 10.52 -10.69 -1.06
N MET A 70 10.54 -10.01 0.08
CA MET A 70 11.07 -10.57 1.33
C MET A 70 10.34 -11.87 1.68
N LEU A 71 9.01 -11.89 1.67
CA LEU A 71 8.22 -13.10 1.93
C LEU A 71 8.50 -14.22 0.91
N HIS A 72 8.61 -13.87 -0.37
CA HIS A 72 8.97 -14.84 -1.41
C HIS A 72 10.33 -15.49 -1.13
N LEU A 73 11.35 -14.69 -0.79
CA LEU A 73 12.70 -15.17 -0.48
C LEU A 73 12.71 -16.04 0.79
N LEU A 74 11.92 -15.71 1.81
CA LEU A 74 11.80 -16.55 3.00
C LEU A 74 11.18 -17.92 2.68
N ILE A 75 10.16 -17.96 1.82
CA ILE A 75 9.41 -19.21 1.57
C ILE A 75 10.09 -20.08 0.52
N ARG A 76 10.56 -19.48 -0.57
CA ARG A 76 11.17 -20.19 -1.70
C ARG A 76 12.69 -20.30 -1.58
N GLY A 77 13.31 -19.44 -0.79
CA GLY A 77 14.76 -19.29 -0.75
C GLY A 77 15.29 -18.49 -1.92
N SER A 78 16.61 -18.45 -2.04
CA SER A 78 17.32 -17.90 -3.20
C SER A 78 18.58 -18.69 -3.45
N THR A 79 18.97 -18.80 -4.72
CA THR A 79 20.26 -19.31 -5.16
C THR A 79 21.32 -18.23 -5.26
N VAL A 80 20.94 -16.95 -5.11
CA VAL A 80 21.87 -15.82 -5.14
C VAL A 80 22.78 -15.89 -3.90
N PRO A 81 24.11 -15.86 -4.06
CA PRO A 81 25.03 -15.83 -2.94
C PRO A 81 24.78 -14.62 -2.03
N ASN A 82 24.86 -14.85 -0.72
CA ASN A 82 24.70 -13.83 0.31
C ASN A 82 25.67 -14.10 1.48
N ALA A 83 25.83 -13.13 2.38
CA ALA A 83 26.79 -13.21 3.48
C ALA A 83 26.23 -13.91 4.73
N CYS A 84 24.93 -14.23 4.77
CA CYS A 84 24.23 -14.70 5.96
C CYS A 84 23.71 -16.15 5.88
N GLY A 85 24.03 -16.86 4.79
CA GLY A 85 23.61 -18.24 4.56
C GLY A 85 22.17 -18.36 4.05
N SER A 86 21.48 -19.46 4.40
CA SER A 86 20.11 -19.68 3.93
C SER A 86 19.14 -18.72 4.60
N VAL A 87 18.45 -17.91 3.79
CA VAL A 87 17.29 -17.10 4.24
C VAL A 87 15.99 -17.90 4.27
N ARG A 88 15.98 -19.10 3.68
CA ARG A 88 14.77 -19.91 3.52
C ARG A 88 14.35 -20.50 4.87
N VAL A 89 13.10 -20.30 5.23
CA VAL A 89 12.49 -20.93 6.41
C VAL A 89 12.03 -22.36 6.11
N SER A 90 12.12 -23.23 7.11
CA SER A 90 11.61 -24.60 7.08
C SER A 90 10.08 -24.65 7.07
N LYS A 91 9.52 -25.81 6.75
CA LYS A 91 8.07 -26.04 6.82
C LYS A 91 7.51 -25.76 8.23
N SER A 92 8.20 -26.21 9.28
CA SER A 92 7.77 -25.97 10.67
C SER A 92 7.83 -24.49 11.06
N GLN A 93 8.81 -23.73 10.56
CA GLN A 93 8.87 -22.28 10.75
C GLN A 93 7.72 -21.58 10.02
N ILE A 94 7.35 -22.02 8.81
CA ILE A 94 6.20 -21.50 8.06
C ILE A 94 4.90 -21.75 8.83
N GLU A 95 4.69 -22.95 9.38
CA GLU A 95 3.52 -23.26 10.20
C GLU A 95 3.45 -22.36 11.44
N ARG A 96 4.58 -22.10 12.11
CA ARG A 96 4.63 -21.16 13.25
C ARG A 96 4.27 -19.73 12.84
N ILE A 97 4.68 -19.28 11.65
CA ILE A 97 4.30 -17.97 11.09
C ILE A 97 2.78 -17.91 10.89
N TYR A 98 2.19 -18.90 10.22
CA TYR A 98 0.75 -18.94 10.00
C TYR A 98 -0.04 -19.02 11.30
N ASN A 99 0.43 -19.79 12.29
CA ASN A 99 -0.21 -19.85 13.60
C ASN A 99 -0.18 -18.49 14.31
N ARG A 100 0.93 -17.74 14.23
CA ARG A 100 0.98 -16.37 14.76
C ARG A 100 0.05 -15.41 14.03
N MET A 101 -0.07 -15.54 12.71
CA MET A 101 -1.01 -14.74 11.92
C MET A 101 -2.45 -15.02 12.36
N LYS A 102 -2.82 -16.30 12.56
CA LYS A 102 -4.13 -16.72 13.13
C LYS A 102 -4.39 -16.19 14.55
N ILE A 103 -3.36 -16.04 15.38
CA ILE A 103 -3.52 -15.45 16.72
C ILE A 103 -3.83 -13.96 16.58
N ILE A 104 -3.06 -13.24 15.76
CA ILE A 104 -3.25 -11.80 15.55
C ILE A 104 -4.66 -11.47 15.07
N THR A 105 -5.28 -12.32 14.25
CA THR A 105 -6.62 -12.05 13.71
C THR A 105 -7.68 -11.87 14.79
N LYS A 106 -7.48 -12.46 15.97
CA LYS A 106 -8.38 -12.32 17.12
C LYS A 106 -8.25 -10.96 17.81
N CYS A 107 -7.18 -10.22 17.53
CA CYS A 107 -6.83 -8.97 18.18
C CYS A 107 -6.79 -7.77 17.21
N LEU A 108 -7.14 -7.97 15.93
CA LEU A 108 -7.14 -6.89 14.94
C LEU A 108 -8.41 -6.05 15.04
N SER A 109 -8.26 -4.73 14.93
CA SER A 109 -9.39 -3.81 14.81
C SER A 109 -10.07 -3.96 13.45
N SER A 110 -11.33 -3.52 13.37
CA SER A 110 -12.11 -3.46 12.14
C SER A 110 -11.52 -2.53 11.07
N ASP A 111 -10.57 -1.66 11.43
CA ASP A 111 -9.86 -0.77 10.49
C ASP A 111 -9.03 -1.58 9.48
N PHE A 112 -8.60 -2.79 9.86
CA PHE A 112 -7.89 -3.70 8.97
C PHE A 112 -8.89 -4.58 8.19
N SER A 113 -9.47 -4.02 7.13
CA SER A 113 -10.47 -4.68 6.27
C SER A 113 -10.05 -6.04 5.67
N ARG A 114 -8.75 -6.33 5.59
CA ARG A 114 -8.22 -7.61 5.14
C ARG A 114 -7.21 -8.17 6.12
N ILE A 115 -7.31 -9.48 6.34
CA ILE A 115 -6.48 -10.19 7.30
C ILE A 115 -5.66 -11.25 6.55
N PRO A 116 -4.32 -11.25 6.70
CA PRO A 116 -3.45 -12.16 5.99
C PRO A 116 -3.50 -13.55 6.64
N ILE A 117 -4.51 -14.34 6.30
CA ILE A 117 -4.71 -15.71 6.84
C ILE A 117 -4.34 -16.79 5.81
N ASN A 118 -4.39 -16.41 4.52
CA ASN A 118 -4.25 -17.32 3.39
C ASN A 118 -2.80 -17.39 2.88
N ASP A 119 -2.56 -18.14 1.81
CA ASP A 119 -1.27 -18.16 1.12
C ASP A 119 -0.83 -16.73 0.74
N TYR A 120 0.37 -16.33 1.13
CA TYR A 120 0.94 -15.01 0.84
C TYR A 120 0.89 -14.64 -0.66
N LYS A 121 0.82 -15.62 -1.57
CA LYS A 121 0.68 -15.39 -3.01
C LYS A 121 -0.61 -14.65 -3.38
N THR A 122 -1.66 -14.78 -2.57
CA THR A 122 -2.95 -14.14 -2.81
C THR A 122 -3.10 -12.80 -2.09
N PHE A 123 -2.12 -12.43 -1.25
CA PHE A 123 -2.14 -11.16 -0.52
C PHE A 123 -2.16 -9.99 -1.49
N LYS A 124 -3.01 -9.02 -1.17
CA LYS A 124 -3.04 -7.71 -1.82
C LYS A 124 -2.14 -6.74 -1.06
N ALA A 125 -1.96 -5.54 -1.63
CA ALA A 125 -1.09 -4.52 -1.05
C ALA A 125 -1.43 -4.16 0.41
N THR A 126 -2.71 -4.20 0.79
CA THR A 126 -3.17 -3.92 2.16
C THR A 126 -2.65 -4.94 3.19
N GLU A 127 -2.62 -6.23 2.84
CA GLU A 127 -2.10 -7.29 3.71
C GLU A 127 -0.58 -7.17 3.86
N PHE A 128 0.13 -6.87 2.77
CA PHE A 128 1.56 -6.58 2.85
C PHE A 128 1.85 -5.32 3.68
N ARG A 129 1.08 -4.24 3.52
CA ARG A 129 1.19 -3.02 4.35
C ARG A 129 1.03 -3.37 5.83
N GLN A 130 0.05 -4.20 6.17
CA GLN A 130 -0.22 -4.59 7.55
C GLN A 130 0.96 -5.35 8.16
N ILE A 131 1.50 -6.35 7.46
CA ILE A 131 2.70 -7.10 7.90
C ILE A 131 3.89 -6.17 8.04
N MET A 132 4.12 -5.33 7.04
CA MET A 132 5.26 -4.42 6.99
C MET A 132 5.26 -3.41 8.13
N MET A 133 4.11 -2.83 8.49
CA MET A 133 4.05 -1.73 9.45
C MET A 133 3.67 -2.16 10.88
N TYR A 134 2.85 -3.22 11.03
CA TYR A 134 2.23 -3.54 12.32
C TYR A 134 2.56 -4.95 12.81
N THR A 135 2.22 -5.98 12.04
CA THR A 135 2.15 -7.34 12.57
C THR A 135 3.46 -8.13 12.39
N GLY A 136 4.27 -7.79 11.40
CA GLY A 136 5.51 -8.48 11.07
C GLY A 136 6.53 -8.58 12.21
N PRO A 137 6.75 -7.55 13.06
CA PRO A 137 7.68 -7.65 14.18
C PRO A 137 7.35 -8.81 15.12
N TYR A 138 6.07 -9.07 15.38
CA TYR A 138 5.62 -10.24 16.16
C TYR A 138 5.68 -11.52 15.33
N ILE A 139 5.17 -11.49 14.09
CA ILE A 139 5.08 -12.68 13.24
C ILE A 139 6.45 -13.33 13.08
N PHE A 140 7.51 -12.57 12.81
CA PHE A 140 8.83 -13.13 12.48
C PHE A 140 9.77 -13.36 13.67
N LYS A 141 9.48 -12.79 14.86
CA LYS A 141 10.39 -12.82 16.02
C LYS A 141 10.75 -14.23 16.46
N ASN A 142 12.04 -14.57 16.54
CA ASN A 142 12.51 -15.91 16.96
C ASN A 142 11.97 -17.05 16.08
N ILE A 143 11.62 -16.76 14.82
CA ILE A 143 11.30 -17.75 13.79
C ILE A 143 12.31 -17.66 12.66
N VAL A 144 12.50 -16.48 12.07
CA VAL A 144 13.51 -16.25 11.03
C VAL A 144 14.90 -16.06 11.66
N SER A 145 15.96 -16.16 10.86
CA SER A 145 17.33 -15.89 11.34
C SER A 145 17.49 -14.45 11.83
N GLN A 146 18.41 -14.22 12.76
CA GLN A 146 18.63 -12.89 13.34
C GLN A 146 18.96 -11.81 12.27
N PRO A 147 19.81 -12.07 11.25
CA PRO A 147 20.08 -11.08 10.20
C PRO A 147 18.81 -10.71 9.41
N VAL A 148 17.98 -11.69 9.06
CA VAL A 148 16.69 -11.47 8.39
C VAL A 148 15.75 -10.64 9.26
N TYR A 149 15.64 -10.98 10.54
CA TYR A 149 14.77 -10.25 11.47
C TYR A 149 15.22 -8.80 11.62
N ASN A 150 16.52 -8.56 11.79
CA ASN A 150 17.08 -7.22 11.92
C ASN A 150 16.82 -6.38 10.66
N ASN A 151 17.07 -6.92 9.46
CA ASN A 151 16.77 -6.22 8.21
C ASN A 151 15.28 -5.88 8.07
N PHE A 152 14.39 -6.81 8.43
CA PHE A 152 12.95 -6.55 8.46
C PHE A 152 12.56 -5.46 9.47
N VAL A 153 13.13 -5.44 10.67
CA VAL A 153 12.85 -4.42 11.68
C VAL A 153 13.30 -3.03 11.20
N ILE A 154 14.45 -2.93 10.54
CA ILE A 154 14.91 -1.68 9.92
C ILE A 154 13.88 -1.19 8.90
N PHE A 155 13.37 -2.07 8.05
CA PHE A 155 12.33 -1.75 7.08
C PHE A 155 11.01 -1.32 7.74
N ASN A 156 10.57 -2.03 8.78
CA ASN A 156 9.38 -1.69 9.57
C ASN A 156 9.49 -0.28 10.18
N ILE A 157 10.62 0.03 10.82
CA ILE A 157 10.86 1.33 11.44
C ILE A 157 10.87 2.42 10.37
N LEU A 158 11.62 2.22 9.27
CA LEU A 158 11.67 3.18 8.17
C LEU A 158 10.26 3.51 7.66
N MET A 159 9.46 2.50 7.35
CA MET A 159 8.11 2.73 6.82
C MET A 159 7.19 3.40 7.84
N ARG A 160 7.32 3.10 9.13
CA ARG A 160 6.59 3.81 10.19
C ARG A 160 6.99 5.28 10.30
N LEU A 161 8.27 5.60 10.16
CA LEU A 161 8.73 7.00 10.16
C LEU A 161 8.14 7.77 8.98
N LEU A 162 8.11 7.17 7.79
CA LEU A 162 7.56 7.82 6.61
C LEU A 162 6.03 7.89 6.57
N SER A 163 5.35 7.17 7.47
CA SER A 163 3.87 7.12 7.54
C SER A 163 3.28 7.99 8.65
N CYS A 164 4.11 8.65 9.46
CA CYS A 164 3.64 9.50 10.56
C CYS A 164 3.97 10.97 10.27
N HIS A 165 2.94 11.82 10.38
CA HIS A 165 3.03 13.25 10.02
C HIS A 165 4.09 14.01 10.82
N THR A 166 4.39 13.57 12.04
CA THR A 166 5.41 14.20 12.89
C THR A 166 6.81 13.73 12.53
N THR A 167 7.00 12.42 12.39
CA THR A 167 8.34 11.83 12.19
C THR A 167 8.83 11.93 10.75
N VAL A 168 7.94 12.03 9.76
CA VAL A 168 8.32 12.18 8.35
C VAL A 168 9.19 13.41 8.09
N TYR A 169 8.96 14.49 8.86
CA TYR A 169 9.76 15.72 8.81
C TYR A 169 10.87 15.73 9.88
N SER A 170 10.51 15.54 11.15
CA SER A 170 11.46 15.67 12.27
C SER A 170 12.58 14.63 12.26
N GLN A 171 12.36 13.46 11.69
CA GLN A 171 13.33 12.37 11.61
C GLN A 171 13.71 12.01 10.17
N ASN A 172 13.52 12.93 9.21
CA ASN A 172 13.76 12.64 7.80
C ASN A 172 15.23 12.25 7.51
N ASP A 173 16.19 12.94 8.12
CA ASP A 173 17.62 12.65 7.93
C ASP A 173 17.99 11.29 8.53
N TYR A 174 17.38 10.93 9.67
CA TYR A 174 17.51 9.60 10.24
C TYR A 174 16.90 8.54 9.31
N ALA A 175 15.69 8.78 8.78
CA ALA A 175 15.05 7.88 7.82
C ALA A 175 15.90 7.69 6.55
N LYS A 176 16.60 8.74 6.07
CA LYS A 176 17.52 8.67 4.93
C LYS A 176 18.70 7.76 5.22
N SER A 177 19.31 7.89 6.39
CA SER A 177 20.39 7.01 6.85
C SER A 177 19.90 5.57 7.02
N LEU A 178 18.70 5.40 7.58
CA LEU A 178 18.06 4.11 7.79
C LEU A 178 17.73 3.40 6.47
N ALA A 179 17.27 4.12 5.45
CA ALA A 179 17.01 3.57 4.11
C ALA A 179 18.29 3.07 3.43
N LYS A 180 19.40 3.82 3.55
CA LYS A 180 20.71 3.37 3.05
C LYS A 180 21.20 2.13 3.80
N TYR A 181 21.03 2.11 5.12
CA TYR A 181 21.40 0.98 5.96
C TYR A 181 20.56 -0.26 5.69
N PHE A 182 19.25 -0.09 5.46
CA PHE A 182 18.36 -1.14 5.00
C PHE A 182 18.85 -1.75 3.68
N LEU A 183 19.16 -0.92 2.67
CA LEU A 183 19.63 -1.41 1.38
C LEU A 183 20.95 -2.19 1.52
N LYS A 184 21.90 -1.66 2.29
CA LYS A 184 23.18 -2.34 2.56
C LYS A 184 22.94 -3.71 3.19
N THR A 185 22.22 -3.74 4.31
CA THR A 185 21.94 -4.99 5.03
C THR A 185 21.05 -5.94 4.23
N PHE A 186 20.18 -5.44 3.35
CA PHE A 186 19.40 -6.27 2.44
C PHE A 186 20.32 -7.02 1.47
N CYS A 187 21.31 -6.34 0.89
CA CYS A 187 22.31 -6.97 0.03
C CYS A 187 23.13 -8.02 0.77
N ASP A 188 23.45 -7.80 2.04
CA ASP A 188 24.21 -8.76 2.85
C ASP A 188 23.37 -10.00 3.17
N VAL A 189 22.10 -9.81 3.57
CA VAL A 189 21.18 -10.88 3.99
C VAL A 189 20.63 -11.67 2.82
N TYR A 190 20.15 -10.99 1.79
CA TYR A 190 19.44 -11.61 0.67
C TYR A 190 20.32 -11.74 -0.59
N GLY A 191 21.51 -11.14 -0.61
CA GLY A 191 22.41 -11.15 -1.77
C GLY A 191 22.15 -9.98 -2.72
N LYS A 192 23.24 -9.42 -3.27
CA LYS A 192 23.20 -8.25 -4.17
C LYS A 192 22.33 -8.46 -5.42
N GLY A 193 22.29 -9.69 -5.96
CA GLY A 193 21.43 -10.04 -7.11
C GLY A 193 19.94 -9.95 -6.80
N ASN A 194 19.54 -10.03 -5.53
CA ASN A 194 18.15 -9.86 -5.11
C ASN A 194 17.77 -8.40 -4.81
N ALA A 195 18.72 -7.46 -4.81
CA ALA A 195 18.41 -6.04 -4.66
C ALA A 195 17.85 -5.47 -5.97
N SER A 196 16.57 -5.70 -6.23
CA SER A 196 15.91 -5.19 -7.43
C SER A 196 15.77 -3.67 -7.40
N TYR A 197 15.37 -3.10 -8.53
CA TYR A 197 15.00 -1.68 -8.66
C TYR A 197 14.15 -1.16 -7.49
N ASN A 198 13.14 -1.91 -7.05
CA ASN A 198 12.30 -1.52 -5.91
C ASN A 198 13.09 -1.40 -4.61
N VAL A 199 13.96 -2.37 -4.31
CA VAL A 199 14.79 -2.35 -3.09
C VAL A 199 15.75 -1.16 -3.13
N GLN A 200 16.33 -0.87 -4.29
CA GLN A 200 17.29 0.22 -4.45
C GLN A 200 16.61 1.60 -4.40
N SER A 201 15.40 1.71 -4.95
CA SER A 201 14.67 2.97 -5.04
C SER A 201 14.12 3.45 -3.70
N ILE A 202 14.12 2.60 -2.65
CA ILE A 202 13.68 2.98 -1.30
C ILE A 202 14.45 4.19 -0.75
N ILE A 203 15.71 4.37 -1.16
CA ILE A 203 16.53 5.51 -0.71
C ILE A 203 15.99 6.86 -1.22
N HIS A 204 15.25 6.84 -2.32
CA HIS A 204 14.64 8.03 -2.92
C HIS A 204 13.27 8.33 -2.30
N LEU A 205 12.55 7.31 -1.81
CA LEU A 205 11.25 7.47 -1.17
C LEU A 205 11.30 8.46 0.00
N VAL A 206 12.41 8.52 0.74
CA VAL A 206 12.60 9.47 1.85
C VAL A 206 12.57 10.93 1.38
N LYS A 207 13.13 11.20 0.18
CA LYS A 207 13.11 12.53 -0.44
C LYS A 207 11.68 12.89 -0.87
N ASP A 208 10.97 11.94 -1.46
CA ASP A 208 9.58 12.14 -1.88
C ASP A 208 8.69 12.40 -0.66
N ALA A 209 8.85 11.64 0.42
CA ALA A 209 8.12 11.87 1.66
C ALA A 209 8.43 13.24 2.30
N LYS A 210 9.68 13.73 2.18
CA LYS A 210 10.01 15.10 2.63
C LYS A 210 9.25 16.17 1.83
N LYS A 211 8.98 15.92 0.55
CA LYS A 211 8.34 16.86 -0.37
C LYS A 211 6.80 16.79 -0.31
N TYR A 212 6.24 15.59 -0.26
CA TYR A 212 4.80 15.34 -0.38
C TYR A 212 4.11 14.96 0.94
N GLY A 213 4.89 14.88 2.03
CA GLY A 213 4.41 14.47 3.35
C GLY A 213 4.43 12.95 3.53
N VAL A 214 3.53 12.45 4.37
CA VAL A 214 3.48 11.01 4.66
C VAL A 214 3.21 10.20 3.40
N VAL A 215 3.72 8.97 3.35
CA VAL A 215 3.63 8.11 2.15
C VAL A 215 2.20 7.83 1.69
N ASP A 216 1.21 7.94 2.58
CA ASP A 216 -0.20 7.80 2.23
C ASP A 216 -0.73 8.94 1.34
N ASN A 217 -0.16 10.15 1.44
CA ASN A 217 -0.59 11.33 0.68
C ASN A 217 -0.41 11.19 -0.85
N PHE A 218 0.57 10.42 -1.27
CA PHE A 218 0.90 10.21 -2.69
C PHE A 218 0.81 8.73 -3.09
N SER A 219 0.02 7.97 -2.34
CA SER A 219 -0.15 6.54 -2.57
C SER A 219 -1.15 6.24 -3.67
N SER A 220 -0.97 5.11 -4.35
CA SER A 220 -1.88 4.63 -5.40
C SER A 220 -3.12 3.92 -4.86
N PHE A 221 -3.26 3.72 -3.54
CA PHE A 221 -4.41 3.02 -2.95
C PHE A 221 -5.77 3.63 -3.33
N PRO A 222 -6.00 4.96 -3.19
CA PRO A 222 -7.28 5.56 -3.55
C PRO A 222 -7.56 5.43 -5.06
N TYR A 223 -6.51 5.59 -5.87
CA TYR A 223 -6.61 5.53 -7.33
C TYR A 223 -6.96 4.13 -7.82
N GLU A 224 -6.31 3.07 -7.31
CA GLU A 224 -6.67 1.69 -7.67
C GLU A 224 -8.10 1.33 -7.25
N ASN A 225 -8.53 1.81 -6.08
CA ASN A 225 -9.90 1.60 -5.61
C ASN A 225 -10.91 2.29 -6.54
N TYR A 226 -10.62 3.53 -6.96
CA TYR A 226 -11.46 4.27 -7.90
C TYR A 226 -11.46 3.65 -9.30
N LEU A 227 -10.32 3.14 -9.79
CA LEU A 227 -10.25 2.42 -11.06
C LEU A 227 -11.12 1.16 -11.05
N GLN A 228 -11.24 0.47 -9.91
CA GLN A 228 -12.18 -0.65 -9.78
C GLN A 228 -13.64 -0.22 -9.89
N HIS A 229 -13.99 0.98 -9.41
CA HIS A 229 -15.32 1.57 -9.62
C HIS A 229 -15.56 1.89 -11.10
N ILE A 230 -14.62 2.58 -11.76
CA ILE A 230 -14.70 2.86 -13.20
C ILE A 230 -14.90 1.56 -14.00
N LYS A 231 -14.15 0.51 -13.68
CA LYS A 231 -14.25 -0.79 -14.37
C LYS A 231 -15.62 -1.46 -14.21
N LYS A 232 -16.37 -1.16 -13.14
CA LYS A 232 -17.72 -1.70 -12.93
C LYS A 232 -18.78 -0.95 -13.72
N ILE A 233 -18.62 0.36 -13.87
CA ILE A 233 -19.60 1.21 -14.57
C ILE A 233 -19.40 1.22 -16.09
N VAL A 234 -18.17 1.03 -16.56
CA VAL A 234 -17.86 0.95 -17.99
C VAL A 234 -17.98 -0.50 -18.47
N GLN A 235 -18.87 -0.74 -19.44
CA GLN A 235 -19.04 -2.06 -20.04
C GLN A 235 -18.16 -2.21 -21.30
N PRO A 236 -17.71 -3.44 -21.63
CA PRO A 236 -17.05 -3.70 -22.90
C PRO A 236 -17.96 -3.30 -24.08
N GLY A 237 -17.44 -2.54 -25.05
CA GLY A 237 -18.23 -2.16 -26.22
C GLY A 237 -17.77 -0.87 -26.90
N ARG A 238 -18.65 -0.32 -27.74
CA ARG A 238 -18.39 0.92 -28.47
C ARG A 238 -18.48 2.13 -27.55
N ALA A 239 -17.67 3.15 -27.85
CA ALA A 239 -17.66 4.46 -27.19
C ALA A 239 -17.55 4.41 -25.64
N PRO A 240 -16.50 3.78 -25.07
CA PRO A 240 -16.33 3.66 -23.62
C PRO A 240 -16.26 5.01 -22.89
N LEU A 241 -15.73 6.06 -23.55
CA LEU A 241 -15.69 7.41 -22.98
C LEU A 241 -17.08 8.03 -22.83
N VAL A 242 -17.97 7.81 -23.81
CA VAL A 242 -19.36 8.30 -23.75
C VAL A 242 -20.14 7.56 -22.67
N GLN A 243 -19.94 6.23 -22.56
CA GLN A 243 -20.52 5.44 -21.47
C GLN A 243 -20.08 5.98 -20.11
N LEU A 244 -18.77 6.20 -19.92
CA LEU A 244 -18.23 6.75 -18.68
C LEU A 244 -18.83 8.12 -18.36
N TYR A 245 -18.89 9.03 -19.34
CA TYR A 245 -19.50 10.34 -19.17
C TYR A 245 -20.96 10.24 -18.72
N ASN A 246 -21.78 9.46 -19.42
CA ASN A 246 -23.19 9.29 -19.08
C ASN A 246 -23.37 8.70 -17.68
N ARG A 247 -22.57 7.69 -17.30
CA ARG A 247 -22.61 7.09 -15.95
C ARG A 247 -22.21 8.08 -14.85
N ILE A 248 -21.20 8.92 -15.09
CA ILE A 248 -20.81 9.97 -14.14
C ILE A 248 -21.92 11.02 -13.98
N VAL A 249 -22.59 11.40 -15.08
CA VAL A 249 -23.75 12.31 -15.04
C VAL A 249 -24.89 11.68 -14.24
N GLU A 250 -25.27 10.44 -14.55
CA GLU A 250 -26.29 9.69 -13.80
C GLU A 250 -26.00 9.62 -12.30
N GLU A 251 -24.76 9.30 -11.89
CA GLU A 251 -24.36 9.24 -10.48
C GLU A 251 -24.49 10.60 -9.78
N ARG A 252 -24.15 11.70 -10.46
CA ARG A 252 -24.28 13.06 -9.91
C ARG A 252 -25.75 13.43 -9.71
N GLU A 253 -26.61 13.14 -10.69
CA GLU A 253 -28.05 13.40 -10.60
C GLU A 253 -28.71 12.61 -9.46
N CYS A 254 -28.37 11.33 -9.30
CA CYS A 254 -28.87 10.51 -8.18
C CYS A 254 -28.42 11.03 -6.81
N ASN A 255 -27.19 11.56 -6.71
CA ASN A 255 -26.70 12.14 -5.46
C ASN A 255 -27.41 13.45 -5.10
N ILE A 256 -27.78 14.26 -6.11
CA ILE A 256 -28.60 15.46 -5.91
C ILE A 256 -29.99 15.08 -5.39
N THR A 257 -30.60 14.01 -5.94
CA THR A 257 -31.93 13.55 -5.48
C THR A 257 -31.91 12.99 -4.05
N ARG A 258 -30.81 12.37 -3.62
CA ARG A 258 -30.61 11.94 -2.23
C ARG A 258 -30.33 13.08 -1.24
N GLY A 259 -29.96 14.25 -1.75
CA GLY A 259 -29.73 15.47 -0.97
C GLY A 259 -30.99 16.19 -0.49
N LEU A 260 -32.19 15.69 -0.81
CA LEU A 260 -33.45 16.22 -0.30
C LEU A 260 -33.61 15.78 1.17
N TYR A 261 -33.26 16.70 2.08
CA TYR A 261 -33.56 16.74 3.51
C TYR A 261 -34.03 15.42 4.13
N ILE A 262 -33.07 14.61 4.63
CA ILE A 262 -33.40 13.55 5.58
C ILE A 262 -33.86 14.25 6.86
N ASN A 263 -35.18 14.35 7.05
CA ASN A 263 -35.77 14.80 8.31
C ASN A 263 -35.60 13.67 9.33
N PHE A 264 -34.67 13.87 10.27
CA PHE A 264 -34.49 12.98 11.41
C PHE A 264 -35.61 13.19 12.45
N PRO A 265 -36.06 12.13 13.15
CA PRO A 265 -35.58 10.74 13.08
C PRO A 265 -36.08 9.94 11.86
N VAL A 266 -35.23 9.03 11.36
CA VAL A 266 -35.63 8.03 10.35
C VAL A 266 -35.84 6.69 11.04
N LEU A 267 -37.04 6.13 10.89
CA LEU A 267 -37.43 4.83 11.43
C LEU A 267 -37.25 3.74 10.36
N TYR A 268 -36.57 2.65 10.70
CA TYR A 268 -36.30 1.54 9.79
C TYR A 268 -36.66 0.19 10.42
N GLY A 269 -37.03 -0.78 9.59
CA GLY A 269 -37.35 -2.15 10.02
C GLY A 269 -38.66 -2.26 10.81
N CYS A 270 -39.79 -1.89 10.19
CA CYS A 270 -41.12 -2.01 10.79
C CYS A 270 -41.43 -3.46 11.19
N HIS A 271 -41.94 -3.67 12.41
CA HIS A 271 -42.34 -4.97 12.93
C HIS A 271 -43.47 -4.88 13.96
N SER A 272 -43.92 -6.04 14.44
CA SER A 272 -44.96 -6.21 15.46
C SER A 272 -44.57 -7.19 16.57
N LYS A 273 -43.30 -7.60 16.65
CA LYS A 273 -42.79 -8.67 17.52
C LYS A 273 -42.13 -8.21 18.82
N GLY A 274 -42.08 -6.90 19.07
CA GLY A 274 -41.46 -6.32 20.26
C GLY A 274 -42.41 -6.26 21.45
N PRO A 275 -41.89 -6.24 22.68
CA PRO A 275 -42.71 -6.11 23.89
C PRO A 275 -43.52 -4.81 23.86
N LEU A 276 -44.83 -4.91 24.14
CA LEU A 276 -45.73 -3.77 24.27
C LEU A 276 -46.01 -3.50 25.75
N GLN A 277 -46.01 -2.23 26.14
CA GLN A 277 -46.42 -1.84 27.48
C GLN A 277 -47.93 -2.10 27.66
N SER A 278 -48.33 -2.60 28.83
CA SER A 278 -49.71 -3.06 29.10
C SER A 278 -50.79 -1.98 28.89
N SER A 279 -50.41 -0.71 29.02
CA SER A 279 -51.28 0.45 28.77
C SER A 279 -51.64 0.68 27.29
N ILE A 280 -50.97 0.00 26.36
CA ILE A 280 -51.08 0.28 24.91
C ILE A 280 -51.49 -0.94 24.07
N LEU A 281 -51.87 -2.05 24.74
CA LEU A 281 -52.30 -3.31 24.10
C LEU A 281 -53.50 -3.16 23.14
N ASN A 282 -54.35 -2.15 23.33
CA ASN A 282 -55.58 -1.96 22.54
C ASN A 282 -55.46 -0.86 21.46
N LYS A 283 -54.25 -0.36 21.15
CA LYS A 283 -54.04 0.61 20.06
C LYS A 283 -53.24 -0.03 18.93
N SER A 284 -53.55 0.35 17.68
CA SER A 284 -52.72 0.03 16.52
C SER A 284 -51.42 0.83 16.59
N ILE A 285 -50.31 0.16 16.90
CA ILE A 285 -48.98 0.78 17.00
C ILE A 285 -48.05 0.12 15.99
N LEU A 286 -47.26 0.97 15.31
CA LEU A 286 -46.14 0.53 14.48
C LEU A 286 -44.87 0.50 15.33
N GLN A 287 -44.17 -0.63 15.36
CA GLN A 287 -42.86 -0.75 15.99
C GLN A 287 -41.78 -0.77 14.91
N TYR A 288 -40.57 -0.32 15.23
CA TYR A 288 -39.43 -0.26 14.32
C TYR A 288 -38.17 -0.79 15.01
N SER A 289 -37.32 -1.51 14.29
CA SER A 289 -36.09 -2.11 14.84
C SER A 289 -34.92 -1.15 14.95
N THR A 290 -34.97 -0.01 14.24
CA THR A 290 -33.83 0.91 14.14
C THR A 290 -34.32 2.35 14.04
N LEU A 291 -33.75 3.21 14.86
CA LEU A 291 -33.98 4.65 14.92
C LEU A 291 -32.68 5.36 14.54
N ILE A 292 -32.64 5.92 13.34
CA ILE A 292 -31.48 6.67 12.87
C ILE A 292 -31.71 8.14 13.23
N MET A 293 -30.82 8.68 14.06
CA MET A 293 -30.75 10.09 14.44
C MET A 293 -29.62 10.78 13.66
N LYS A 294 -29.57 12.12 13.71
CA LYS A 294 -28.55 12.90 12.99
C LYS A 294 -27.11 12.55 13.36
N LEU A 295 -26.88 12.07 14.59
CA LEU A 295 -25.54 11.84 15.15
C LEU A 295 -25.28 10.39 15.57
N PHE A 296 -26.30 9.54 15.63
CA PHE A 296 -26.17 8.15 16.09
C PHE A 296 -27.38 7.31 15.66
N THR A 297 -27.25 5.99 15.72
CA THR A 297 -28.31 5.03 15.40
C THR A 297 -28.59 4.18 16.65
N ILE A 298 -29.87 4.05 17.01
CA ILE A 298 -30.37 3.17 18.09
C ILE A 298 -31.04 1.96 17.45
#